data_AF-A0A397V6V3-F1
#
_entry.id   AF-A0A397V6V3-F1
#
_cell.length_a   1.000
_cell.length_b   1.000
_cell.length_c   1.000
_cell.angle_alpha   90.00
_cell.angle_beta   90.00
_cell.angle_gamma   90.00
#
_symmetry.space_group_name_H-M   'P 1'
#
loop_
_entity.id
_entity.type
_entity.pdbx_description
1 polymer ?
#
loop_
_entity_poly.entity_id
_entity_poly.type
_entity_poly.pdbx_seq_one_letter_code
_entity_poly.pdbx_strand_id
1 'polypeptide(L)'
;QSLKVILFSSKINILLLFVPIGFIVNFLNLNKVIIFVMNFFAIIPLAKLFGFATKELSCRVGQVLAALLNVTFGNAVELIISIIALTKEQIRIVQVLVLRSIF
;
A
#
# COMPACT_ATOMS: atom_id res chain seq x y z
N GLN A 1 -14.61 -9.87 -15.36
CA GLN A 1 -15.61 -9.46 -14.34
C GLN A 1 -14.97 -8.86 -13.08
N SER A 2 -13.76 -9.29 -12.69
CA SER A 2 -13.09 -8.87 -11.44
C SER A 2 -12.71 -7.38 -11.36
N LEU A 3 -12.28 -6.74 -12.46
CA LEU A 3 -11.87 -5.32 -12.46
C LEU A 3 -13.01 -4.33 -12.16
N LYS A 4 -14.21 -4.55 -12.72
CA LYS A 4 -15.37 -3.69 -12.44
C LYS A 4 -15.86 -3.84 -10.99
N VAL A 5 -15.82 -5.05 -10.45
CA VAL A 5 -16.17 -5.32 -9.04
C VAL A 5 -15.13 -4.68 -8.12
N ILE A 6 -13.84 -4.78 -8.46
CA ILE A 6 -12.75 -4.10 -7.74
C ILE A 6 -12.86 -2.58 -7.82
N LEU A 7 -13.39 -1.99 -8.89
CA LEU A 7 -13.57 -0.54 -9.01
C LEU A 7 -14.84 -0.04 -8.32
N PHE A 8 -15.94 -0.81 -8.32
CA PHE A 8 -17.26 -0.33 -7.89
C PHE A 8 -17.83 -0.99 -6.61
N SER A 9 -17.19 -2.02 -6.02
CA SER A 9 -17.71 -2.69 -4.79
C SER A 9 -17.55 -1.91 -3.48
N SER A 10 -16.60 -0.97 -3.38
CA SER A 10 -16.24 -0.35 -2.10
C SER A 10 -16.07 1.16 -2.27
N LYS A 11 -16.66 1.97 -1.38
CA LYS A 11 -16.51 3.44 -1.37
C LYS A 11 -15.03 3.89 -1.37
N ILE A 12 -14.16 3.07 -0.77
CA ILE A 12 -12.69 3.26 -0.74
C ILE A 12 -12.05 3.25 -2.14
N ASN A 13 -12.64 2.58 -3.13
CA ASN A 13 -12.09 2.49 -4.49
C ASN A 13 -12.17 3.83 -5.23
N ILE A 14 -12.98 4.78 -4.78
CA ILE A 14 -12.98 6.13 -5.33
C ILE A 14 -11.61 6.79 -5.15
N LEU A 15 -10.83 6.37 -4.14
CA LEU A 15 -9.47 6.83 -3.93
C LEU A 15 -8.49 6.31 -4.99
N LEU A 16 -8.85 5.30 -5.80
CA LEU A 16 -7.99 4.85 -6.91
C LEU A 16 -7.79 5.95 -7.95
N LEU A 17 -8.70 6.94 -8.02
CA LEU A 17 -8.52 8.12 -8.85
C LEU A 17 -7.29 8.94 -8.44
N PHE A 18 -6.88 8.87 -7.17
CA PHE A 18 -5.67 9.55 -6.69
C PHE A 18 -4.38 8.92 -7.23
N VAL A 19 -4.41 7.68 -7.74
CA VAL A 19 -3.23 7.04 -8.33
C VAL A 19 -2.75 7.82 -9.58
N PRO A 20 -3.54 7.96 -10.66
CA PRO A 20 -3.11 8.75 -11.82
C PRO A 20 -2.90 10.23 -11.47
N ILE A 21 -3.71 10.80 -10.56
CA ILE A 21 -3.53 12.19 -10.11
C ILE A 21 -2.16 12.36 -9.43
N GLY A 22 -1.75 11.43 -8.56
CA GLY A 22 -0.46 11.46 -7.88
C GLY A 22 0.71 11.49 -8.86
N PHE A 23 0.64 10.70 -9.95
CA PHE A 23 1.62 10.73 -11.03
C PHE A 23 1.65 12.07 -11.77
N ILE A 24 0.49 12.60 -12.14
CA ILE A 24 0.38 13.87 -12.87
C ILE A 24 0.93 15.03 -12.02
N VAL A 25 0.52 15.12 -10.77
CA VAL A 25 0.95 16.18 -9.83
C VAL A 25 2.45 16.12 -9.57
N ASN A 26 3.03 14.92 -9.53
CA ASN A 26 4.48 14.72 -9.44
C ASN A 26 5.20 15.14 -10.73
N PHE A 27 4.66 14.79 -11.90
CA PHE A 27 5.26 15.16 -13.19
C PHE A 27 5.25 16.69 -13.42
N LEU A 28 4.20 17.37 -12.95
CA LEU A 28 4.09 18.83 -12.97
C LEU A 28 4.94 19.53 -11.90
N ASN A 29 5.69 18.79 -11.06
CA ASN A 29 6.52 19.30 -9.97
C ASN A 29 5.76 20.30 -9.06
N LEU A 30 4.51 20.00 -8.75
CA LEU A 30 3.71 20.82 -7.84
C LEU A 30 4.26 20.77 -6.40
N ASN A 31 3.65 21.53 -5.49
CA ASN A 31 4.09 21.59 -4.10
C ASN A 31 4.24 20.17 -3.48
N LYS A 32 5.38 19.92 -2.83
CA LYS A 32 5.71 18.65 -2.17
C LYS A 32 4.62 18.16 -1.21
N VAL A 33 3.93 19.08 -0.53
CA VAL A 33 2.79 18.74 0.35
C VAL A 33 1.62 18.17 -0.44
N ILE A 34 1.31 18.74 -1.61
CA ILE A 34 0.22 18.26 -2.47
C ILE A 34 0.59 16.89 -3.04
N ILE A 35 1.82 16.72 -3.54
CA ILE A 35 2.31 15.43 -4.02
C ILE A 35 2.21 14.37 -2.92
N PHE A 36 2.62 14.69 -1.70
CA PHE A 36 2.53 13.77 -0.57
C PHE A 36 1.09 13.38 -0.26
N VAL A 37 0.17 14.34 -0.13
CA VAL A 37 -1.23 14.09 0.21
C VAL A 37 -1.93 13.25 -0.87
N MET A 38 -1.71 13.55 -2.14
CA MET A 38 -2.31 12.79 -3.24
C MET A 38 -1.83 11.34 -3.26
N ASN A 39 -0.51 11.12 -3.12
CA ASN A 39 0.04 9.77 -3.05
C ASN A 39 -0.37 9.02 -1.76
N PHE A 40 -0.53 9.73 -0.64
CA PHE A 40 -1.01 9.14 0.61
C PHE A 40 -2.42 8.56 0.44
N PHE A 41 -3.36 9.30 -0.16
CA PHE A 41 -4.70 8.78 -0.44
C PHE A 41 -4.69 7.66 -1.47
N ALA A 42 -3.79 7.71 -2.46
CA ALA A 42 -3.65 6.63 -3.44
C ALA A 42 -3.23 5.29 -2.80
N ILE A 43 -2.38 5.31 -1.77
CA ILE A 43 -1.89 4.10 -1.09
C ILE A 43 -3.02 3.34 -0.37
N ILE A 44 -4.03 4.03 0.17
CA ILE A 44 -5.12 3.42 0.95
C ILE A 44 -5.88 2.31 0.18
N PRO A 45 -6.45 2.56 -1.01
CA PRO A 45 -7.10 1.50 -1.79
C PRO A 45 -6.09 0.48 -2.34
N LEU A 46 -4.87 0.90 -2.69
CA LEU A 46 -3.81 -0.01 -3.17
C LEU A 46 -3.47 -1.07 -2.11
N ALA A 47 -3.32 -0.66 -0.85
CA ALA A 47 -3.09 -1.57 0.28
C ALA A 47 -4.20 -2.62 0.42
N LYS A 48 -5.46 -2.18 0.28
CA LYS A 48 -6.62 -3.08 0.35
C LYS A 48 -6.63 -4.10 -0.78
N LEU A 49 -6.33 -3.67 -2.01
CA LEU A 49 -6.25 -4.56 -3.17
C LEU A 49 -5.08 -5.53 -3.06
N PHE A 50 -3.95 -5.05 -2.56
CA PHE A 50 -2.78 -5.88 -2.30
C PHE A 50 -3.11 -7.00 -1.31
N GLY A 51 -3.73 -6.66 -0.17
CA GLY A 51 -4.15 -7.67 0.82
C GLY A 51 -5.18 -8.67 0.28
N PHE A 52 -6.11 -8.24 -0.58
CA PHE A 52 -7.03 -9.14 -1.26
C PHE A 52 -6.29 -10.12 -2.20
N ALA A 53 -5.36 -9.60 -3.02
CA ALA A 53 -4.56 -10.41 -3.93
C ALA A 53 -3.70 -11.42 -3.17
N THR A 54 -3.07 -11.02 -2.07
CA THR A 54 -2.30 -11.93 -1.20
C THR A 54 -3.18 -13.02 -0.61
N LYS A 55 -4.39 -12.70 -0.13
CA LYS A 55 -5.32 -13.71 0.39
C LYS A 55 -5.73 -14.70 -0.68
N GLU A 56 -6.05 -14.22 -1.89
CA GLU A 56 -6.41 -15.09 -3.00
C GLU A 56 -5.23 -15.99 -3.43
N LEU A 57 -4.00 -15.46 -3.39
CA LEU A 57 -2.79 -16.26 -3.62
C LEU A 57 -2.60 -17.31 -2.51
N SER A 58 -2.76 -16.94 -1.24
CA SER A 58 -2.66 -17.84 -0.10
C SER A 58 -3.65 -19.01 -0.17
N CYS A 59 -4.84 -18.80 -0.72
CA CYS A 59 -5.82 -19.87 -0.94
C CYS A 59 -5.43 -20.87 -2.03
N ARG A 60 -4.50 -20.51 -2.93
CA ARG A 60 -4.07 -21.33 -4.07
C ARG A 60 -2.73 -22.03 -3.84
N VAL A 61 -2.04 -21.73 -2.73
CA VAL A 61 -0.76 -22.33 -2.35
C VAL A 61 -0.92 -23.26 -1.14
N GLY A 62 0.06 -24.13 -0.90
CA GLY A 62 0.05 -25.04 0.25
C GLY A 62 0.15 -24.30 1.60
N GLN A 63 -0.21 -24.99 2.69
CA GLN A 63 -0.32 -24.43 4.04
C GLN A 63 0.94 -23.67 4.51
N VAL A 64 2.14 -24.21 4.22
CA VAL A 64 3.42 -23.58 4.59
C VAL A 64 3.63 -22.25 3.85
N LEU A 65 3.37 -22.22 2.54
CA LEU A 65 3.48 -21.00 1.74
C LEU A 65 2.42 -19.97 2.13
N ALA A 66 1.19 -20.41 2.41
CA ALA A 66 0.13 -19.53 2.88
C ALA A 66 0.49 -18.87 4.23
N ALA A 67 1.08 -19.62 5.15
CA ALA A 67 1.59 -19.08 6.42
C ALA A 67 2.72 -18.06 6.20
N LEU A 68 3.68 -18.37 5.32
CA LEU A 68 4.76 -17.46 4.96
C LEU A 68 4.24 -16.16 4.31
N LEU A 69 3.26 -16.26 3.40
CA LEU A 69 2.63 -15.11 2.76
C LEU A 69 1.91 -14.24 3.80
N ASN A 70 1.23 -14.84 4.78
CA ASN A 70 0.55 -14.07 5.82
C ASN A 70 1.54 -13.32 6.72
N VAL A 71 2.66 -13.94 7.09
CA VAL A 71 3.68 -13.28 7.93
C VAL A 71 4.42 -12.18 7.15
N THR A 72 4.76 -12.41 5.89
CA THR A 72 5.53 -11.45 5.09
C THR A 72 4.69 -10.32 4.51
N PHE A 73 3.52 -10.65 3.95
CA PHE A 73 2.65 -9.68 3.29
C PHE A 73 1.50 -9.16 4.16
N GLY A 74 1.28 -9.73 5.35
CA GLY A 74 0.31 -9.22 6.32
C GLY A 74 0.56 -7.75 6.70
N ASN A 75 1.84 -7.36 6.76
CA ASN A 75 2.31 -6.00 7.03
C ASN A 75 3.11 -5.43 5.85
N ALA A 76 2.75 -5.77 4.61
CA ALA A 76 3.53 -5.41 3.43
C ALA A 76 3.70 -3.90 3.26
N VAL A 77 2.65 -3.12 3.54
CA VAL A 77 2.65 -1.67 3.33
C VAL A 77 3.65 -0.99 4.26
N GLU A 78 3.64 -1.39 5.53
CA GLU A 78 4.60 -0.97 6.55
C GLU A 78 6.03 -1.29 6.14
N LEU A 79 6.25 -2.52 5.69
CA LEU A 79 7.57 -3.02 5.32
C LEU A 79 8.10 -2.27 4.09
N ILE A 80 7.27 -2.07 3.06
CA ILE A 80 7.63 -1.31 1.85
C ILE A 80 7.98 0.14 2.20
N ILE A 81 7.15 0.83 2.99
CA ILE A 81 7.42 2.22 3.41
C ILE A 81 8.70 2.29 4.25
N SER A 82 8.93 1.31 5.13
CA SER A 82 10.13 1.25 5.96
C SER A 82 11.40 1.06 5.14
N ILE A 83 11.39 0.17 4.13
CA ILE A 83 12.53 0.00 3.22
C ILE A 83 12.82 1.29 2.45
N ILE A 84 11.79 1.95 1.89
CA ILE A 84 11.95 3.20 1.16
C ILE A 84 12.44 4.34 2.08
N ALA A 85 12.01 4.36 3.34
CA ALA A 85 12.48 5.32 4.32
C ALA A 85 13.95 5.07 4.70
N LEU A 86 14.36 3.80 4.87
CA LEU A 86 15.75 3.41 5.13
C LEU A 86 16.67 3.83 3.97
N THR A 87 16.27 3.65 2.71
CA THR A 87 17.09 4.07 1.56
C THR A 87 17.23 5.58 1.44
N LYS A 88 16.43 6.36 2.18
CA LYS A 88 16.48 7.82 2.28
C LYS A 88 17.04 8.30 3.61
N GLU A 89 17.66 7.41 4.40
CA GLU A 89 18.23 7.69 5.72
C GLU A 89 17.20 8.24 6.75
N GLN A 90 15.92 7.98 6.53
CA GLN A 90 14.82 8.44 7.39
C GLN A 90 14.61 7.49 8.59
N ILE A 91 15.64 7.31 9.41
CA ILE A 91 15.64 6.34 10.53
C ILE A 91 14.48 6.58 11.52
N ARG A 92 14.14 7.84 11.80
CA ARG A 92 13.03 8.19 12.69
C ARG A 92 11.68 7.67 12.17
N ILE A 93 11.46 7.71 10.86
CA ILE A 93 10.21 7.21 10.25
C ILE A 93 10.11 5.69 10.42
N VAL A 94 11.22 4.99 10.22
CA VAL A 94 11.31 3.53 10.37
C VAL A 94 11.02 3.12 11.81
N GLN A 95 11.60 3.81 12.79
CA GLN A 95 11.36 3.55 14.21
C GLN A 95 9.86 3.68 14.57
N VAL A 96 9.20 4.73 14.09
CA VAL A 96 7.76 4.94 14.32
C VAL A 96 6.92 3.83 13.69
N LEU A 97 7.29 3.38 12.49
CA LEU A 97 6.58 2.29 11.80
C LEU A 97 6.74 0.94 12.52
N VAL A 98 7.94 0.64 13.03
CA VAL A 98 8.19 -0.58 13.81
C VAL A 98 7.43 -0.54 15.14
N LEU A 99 7.44 0.59 15.84
CA LEU A 99 6.68 0.76 17.08
C LEU A 99 5.18 0.53 16.85
N ARG A 100 4.63 1.08 15.77
CA ARG A 100 3.23 0.84 15.35
C ARG A 100 2.93 -0.64 15.08
N SER A 101 3.91 -1.45 14.70
CA SER A 101 3.68 -2.87 14.45
C SER A 101 3.57 -3.69 15.74
N ILE A 102 4.03 -3.15 16.88
CA ILE A 102 4.04 -3.81 18.18
C ILE A 102 2.83 -3.39 19.03
N PHE A 103 2.41 -2.13 18.92
CA PHE A 103 1.27 -1.54 19.63
C PHE A 103 0.02 -1.47 18.75
#